data_AF-A0AAU9LWF5-F1
#
_entry.id   AF-A0AAU9LWF5-F1
#
_cell.length_a   1.000
_cell.length_b   1.000
_cell.length_c   1.000
_cell.angle_alpha   90.00
_cell.angle_beta   90.00
_cell.angle_gamma   90.00
#
_symmetry.space_group_name_H-M   'P 1'
#
loop_
_entity.id
_entity.type
_entity.pdbx_description
1 polymer ?
#
loop_
_entity_poly.entity_id
_entity_poly.type
_entity_poly.pdbx_seq_one_letter_code
_entity_poly.pdbx_strand_id
1 'polypeptide(L)'
;MGRLSTIKLAIESFTVDGDDIIGKLIEIWERFKVPVLVPFLRTLMYVSLAMSVMLFIEMVYMSLVIAFNYLFGRKIEKRYKWEEFKDEIESGSFVYPLVLVQIPMFNEKEVYQLSIGAACGLSWPADRIVIQVLDDSTDPIIKGMVQVECEKWACKGTNIHYQVRDNRKGYKAGALKEGLEHCYANECEYVAIFDADFQPEPDFLKKTIPFLHYNSELGLVQARWKFECEGSPLVRQIPTFTAT
;
A
#
# COMPACT_ATOMS: atom_id res chain seq x y z
N MET A 1 -80.24 -32.75 14.23
CA MET A 1 -80.01 -31.99 12.98
C MET A 1 -79.56 -30.54 13.18
N GLY A 2 -79.77 -29.88 14.32
CA GLY A 2 -79.50 -28.43 14.48
C GLY A 2 -78.05 -27.96 14.77
N ARG A 3 -77.08 -28.86 15.00
CA ARG A 3 -75.69 -28.45 15.35
C ARG A 3 -74.76 -28.31 14.12
N LEU A 4 -75.06 -29.04 13.05
CA LEU A 4 -74.32 -29.00 11.77
C LEU A 4 -74.69 -27.76 10.94
N SER A 5 -75.92 -27.24 11.06
CA SER A 5 -76.36 -26.02 10.39
C SER A 5 -75.70 -24.76 10.96
N THR A 6 -75.51 -24.68 12.28
CA THR A 6 -74.92 -23.51 12.94
C THR A 6 -73.43 -23.38 12.65
N ILE A 7 -72.70 -24.51 12.54
CA ILE A 7 -71.28 -24.51 12.19
C ILE A 7 -71.09 -24.12 10.72
N LYS A 8 -71.94 -24.61 9.81
CA LYS A 8 -71.91 -24.19 8.39
C LYS A 8 -72.19 -22.69 8.23
N LEU A 9 -73.20 -22.16 8.93
CA LEU A 9 -73.51 -20.72 8.93
C LEU A 9 -72.37 -19.87 9.49
N ALA A 10 -71.72 -20.32 10.56
CA ALA A 10 -70.57 -19.61 11.14
C ALA A 10 -69.36 -19.62 10.19
N ILE A 11 -69.10 -20.76 9.51
CA ILE A 11 -68.03 -20.88 8.53
C ILE A 11 -68.33 -20.02 7.30
N GLU A 12 -69.55 -20.05 6.76
CA GLU A 12 -69.97 -19.21 5.63
C GLU A 12 -69.91 -17.72 5.99
N SER A 13 -70.30 -17.32 7.21
CA SER A 13 -70.16 -15.92 7.65
C SER A 13 -68.70 -15.49 7.79
N PHE A 14 -67.81 -16.38 8.26
CA PHE A 14 -66.38 -16.07 8.39
C PHE A 14 -65.68 -15.98 7.03
N THR A 15 -66.07 -16.83 6.07
CA THR A 15 -65.54 -16.76 4.70
C THR A 15 -66.05 -15.51 3.98
N VAL A 16 -67.32 -15.14 4.17
CA VAL A 16 -67.89 -13.93 3.56
C VAL A 16 -67.28 -12.66 4.15
N ASP A 17 -67.09 -12.59 5.47
CA ASP A 17 -66.45 -11.43 6.12
C ASP A 17 -64.94 -11.35 5.79
N GLY A 18 -64.27 -12.50 5.67
CA GLY A 18 -62.89 -12.59 5.20
C GLY A 18 -62.73 -12.11 3.75
N ASP A 19 -63.62 -12.53 2.85
CA ASP A 19 -63.62 -12.11 1.44
C ASP A 19 -63.93 -10.61 1.29
N ASP A 20 -64.80 -10.04 2.15
CA ASP A 20 -65.14 -8.62 2.15
C ASP A 20 -64.00 -7.73 2.69
N ILE A 21 -63.25 -8.22 3.69
CA ILE A 21 -62.03 -7.56 4.20
C ILE A 21 -60.92 -7.59 3.13
N ILE A 22 -60.74 -8.72 2.45
CA ILE A 22 -59.76 -8.87 1.37
C ILE A 22 -60.11 -7.94 0.20
N GLY A 23 -61.39 -7.86 -0.18
CA GLY A 23 -61.88 -6.94 -1.20
C GLY A 23 -61.60 -5.47 -0.87
N LYS A 24 -61.90 -5.05 0.37
CA LYS A 24 -61.60 -3.69 0.86
C LYS A 24 -60.10 -3.40 0.89
N LEU A 25 -59.27 -4.36 1.28
CA LEU A 25 -57.82 -4.22 1.26
C LEU A 25 -57.28 -4.08 -0.17
N ILE A 26 -57.84 -4.80 -1.14
CA ILE A 26 -57.46 -4.70 -2.56
C ILE A 26 -57.87 -3.34 -3.14
N GLU A 27 -59.05 -2.82 -2.80
CA GLU A 27 -59.48 -1.49 -3.25
C GLU A 27 -58.63 -0.36 -2.64
N ILE A 28 -58.28 -0.46 -1.35
CA ILE A 28 -57.37 0.49 -0.69
C ILE A 28 -55.97 0.40 -1.30
N TRP A 29 -55.50 -0.82 -1.59
CA TRP A 29 -54.23 -1.06 -2.25
C TRP A 29 -54.18 -0.45 -3.65
N GLU A 30 -55.20 -0.64 -4.48
CA GLU A 30 -55.26 -0.06 -5.83
C GLU A 30 -55.39 1.48 -5.78
N ARG A 31 -56.12 2.03 -4.81
CA ARG A 31 -56.17 3.50 -4.58
C ARG A 31 -54.86 4.09 -4.09
N PHE A 32 -54.02 3.32 -3.39
CA PHE A 32 -52.74 3.80 -2.85
C PHE A 32 -51.55 3.57 -3.81
N LYS A 33 -51.52 2.41 -4.46
CA LYS A 33 -50.45 1.96 -5.35
C LYS A 33 -50.23 2.92 -6.52
N VAL A 34 -51.30 3.33 -7.20
CA VAL A 34 -51.19 4.15 -8.40
C VAL A 34 -50.71 5.60 -8.12
N PRO A 35 -51.23 6.34 -7.12
CA PRO A 35 -50.80 7.71 -6.87
C PRO A 35 -49.56 7.84 -5.98
N VAL A 36 -49.19 6.82 -5.19
CA VAL A 36 -48.05 6.91 -4.25
C VAL A 36 -46.92 6.00 -4.66
N LEU A 37 -47.18 4.70 -4.84
CA LEU A 37 -46.13 3.72 -5.11
C LEU A 37 -45.52 3.89 -6.52
N VAL A 38 -46.35 4.12 -7.54
CA VAL A 38 -45.86 4.29 -8.93
C VAL A 38 -44.96 5.52 -9.09
N PRO A 39 -45.30 6.74 -8.63
CA PRO A 39 -44.39 7.88 -8.75
C PRO A 39 -43.14 7.69 -7.87
N PHE A 40 -43.26 7.07 -6.69
CA PHE A 40 -42.11 6.77 -5.84
C PHE A 40 -41.12 5.79 -6.50
N LEU A 41 -41.61 4.71 -7.10
CA LEU A 41 -40.76 3.77 -7.82
C LEU A 41 -40.17 4.41 -9.09
N ARG A 42 -40.94 5.26 -9.76
CA ARG A 42 -40.48 6.00 -10.95
C ARG A 42 -39.37 7.00 -10.59
N THR A 43 -39.49 7.74 -9.48
CA THR A 43 -38.42 8.64 -9.02
C THR A 43 -37.18 7.84 -8.63
N LEU A 44 -37.33 6.71 -7.92
CA LEU A 44 -36.22 5.84 -7.58
C LEU A 44 -35.51 5.29 -8.83
N MET A 45 -36.26 4.89 -9.85
CA MET A 45 -35.73 4.44 -11.13
C MET A 45 -34.96 5.55 -11.86
N TYR A 46 -35.46 6.80 -11.83
CA TYR A 46 -34.73 7.92 -12.44
C TYR A 46 -33.46 8.26 -11.67
N VAL A 47 -33.49 8.18 -10.33
CA VAL A 47 -32.30 8.36 -9.49
C VAL A 47 -31.26 7.28 -9.78
N SER A 48 -31.67 6.01 -9.87
CA SER A 48 -30.74 4.92 -10.17
C SER A 48 -30.16 5.04 -11.58
N LEU A 49 -30.97 5.45 -12.56
CA LEU A 49 -30.50 5.73 -13.92
C LEU A 49 -29.49 6.89 -13.94
N ALA A 50 -29.78 7.99 -13.24
CA ALA A 50 -28.88 9.14 -13.16
C ALA A 50 -27.53 8.76 -12.53
N MET A 51 -27.54 8.01 -11.43
CA MET A 51 -26.32 7.51 -10.79
C MET A 51 -25.53 6.59 -11.71
N SER A 52 -26.20 5.69 -12.44
CA SER A 52 -25.55 4.80 -13.40
C SER A 52 -24.89 5.57 -14.54
N VAL A 53 -25.54 6.62 -15.06
CA VAL A 53 -24.99 7.46 -16.12
C VAL A 53 -23.80 8.27 -15.61
N MET A 54 -23.88 8.83 -14.40
CA MET A 54 -22.77 9.57 -13.78
C MET A 54 -21.53 8.68 -13.61
N LEU A 55 -21.69 7.47 -13.05
CA LEU A 55 -20.58 6.52 -12.91
C LEU A 55 -20.00 6.09 -14.26
N PHE A 56 -20.85 5.90 -15.27
CA PHE A 56 -20.38 5.58 -16.63
C PHE A 56 -19.54 6.72 -17.22
N ILE A 57 -19.97 7.97 -17.04
CA ILE A 57 -19.22 9.14 -17.49
C ILE A 57 -17.85 9.21 -16.77
N GLU A 58 -17.81 8.97 -15.46
CA GLU A 58 -16.55 8.91 -14.70
C GLU A 58 -15.62 7.81 -15.21
N MET A 59 -16.16 6.62 -15.48
CA MET A 59 -15.38 5.51 -16.04
C MET A 59 -14.82 5.84 -17.42
N VAL A 60 -15.62 6.45 -18.30
CA VAL A 60 -15.18 6.86 -19.64
C VAL A 60 -14.12 7.95 -19.52
N TYR A 61 -14.31 8.93 -18.64
CA TYR A 61 -13.34 9.99 -18.39
C TYR A 61 -11.99 9.41 -17.92
N MET A 62 -11.99 8.53 -16.91
CA MET A 62 -10.77 7.88 -16.43
C MET A 62 -10.11 7.03 -17.51
N SER A 63 -10.90 6.31 -18.31
CA SER A 63 -10.38 5.51 -19.43
C SER A 63 -9.73 6.38 -20.50
N LEU A 64 -10.33 7.53 -20.83
CA LEU A 64 -9.76 8.49 -21.77
C LEU A 64 -8.48 9.13 -21.24
N VAL A 65 -8.43 9.49 -19.95
CA VAL A 65 -7.22 10.03 -19.31
C VAL A 65 -6.09 9.00 -19.34
N ILE A 66 -6.38 7.74 -19.01
CA ILE A 66 -5.38 6.65 -19.06
C ILE A 66 -4.92 6.42 -20.50
N ALA A 67 -5.83 6.32 -21.47
CA ALA A 67 -5.48 6.13 -22.88
C ALA A 67 -4.66 7.29 -23.43
N PHE A 68 -5.02 8.53 -23.09
CA PHE A 68 -4.26 9.72 -23.45
C PHE A 68 -2.86 9.70 -22.84
N ASN A 69 -2.74 9.39 -21.55
CA ASN A 69 -1.42 9.25 -20.92
C ASN A 69 -0.64 8.05 -21.45
N TYR A 70 -1.29 6.99 -21.91
CA TYR A 70 -0.60 5.85 -22.54
C TYR A 70 -0.08 6.21 -23.94
N LEU A 71 -0.86 6.93 -24.75
CA LEU A 71 -0.51 7.31 -26.11
C LEU A 71 0.47 8.50 -26.18
N PHE A 72 0.29 9.49 -25.30
CA PHE A 72 1.06 10.74 -25.26
C PHE A 72 2.02 10.82 -24.07
N GLY A 73 1.98 9.85 -23.15
CA GLY A 73 2.90 9.74 -22.03
C GLY A 73 4.32 9.69 -22.55
N ARG A 74 5.03 10.80 -22.36
CA ARG A 74 6.47 10.85 -22.59
C ARG A 74 7.09 9.79 -21.68
N LYS A 75 7.68 8.74 -22.28
CA LYS A 75 8.47 7.74 -21.55
C LYS A 75 9.34 8.44 -20.51
N ILE A 76 9.38 7.93 -19.28
CA ILE A 76 10.18 8.49 -18.17
C ILE A 76 11.61 8.81 -18.63
N GLU A 77 12.20 7.95 -19.45
CA GLU A 77 13.53 8.10 -20.07
C GLU A 77 13.72 9.39 -20.89
N LYS A 78 12.65 9.94 -21.46
CA LYS A 78 12.68 11.22 -22.20
C LYS A 78 12.41 12.43 -21.31
N ARG A 79 11.85 12.22 -20.11
CA ARG A 79 11.47 13.30 -19.19
C ARG A 79 12.56 13.58 -18.15
N TYR A 80 13.26 12.55 -17.69
CA TYR A 80 14.28 12.68 -16.66
C TYR A 80 15.62 12.20 -17.17
N LYS A 81 16.66 12.98 -16.88
CA LYS A 81 18.03 12.58 -17.18
C LYS A 81 18.40 11.43 -16.27
N TRP A 82 18.81 10.33 -16.88
CA TRP A 82 19.37 9.18 -16.19
C TRP A 82 20.70 8.85 -16.86
N GLU A 83 21.77 9.02 -16.11
CA GLU A 83 23.12 8.62 -16.51
C GLU A 83 23.68 7.75 -15.39
N GLU A 84 24.23 6.60 -15.74
CA GLU A 84 24.86 5.72 -14.76
C GLU A 84 26.10 6.41 -14.20
N PHE A 85 26.31 6.35 -12.88
CA PHE A 85 27.57 6.77 -12.29
C PHE A 85 28.68 5.91 -12.87
N LYS A 86 29.58 6.53 -13.64
CA LYS A 86 30.75 5.83 -14.18
C LYS A 86 31.82 5.83 -13.10
N ASP A 87 32.42 4.66 -12.90
CA ASP A 87 33.64 4.53 -12.12
C ASP A 87 34.80 5.12 -12.93
N GLU A 88 34.86 6.46 -12.97
CA GLU A 88 36.01 7.16 -13.55
C GLU A 88 37.20 6.94 -12.62
N ILE A 89 38.19 6.21 -13.13
CA ILE A 89 39.40 5.74 -12.43
C ILE A 89 40.14 6.89 -11.73
N GLU A 90 39.95 8.14 -12.19
CA GLU A 90 40.62 9.33 -11.68
C GLU A 90 39.88 10.06 -10.54
N SER A 91 38.56 9.90 -10.38
CA SER A 91 37.76 10.61 -9.34
C SER A 91 37.42 9.78 -8.11
N GLY A 92 37.63 8.47 -8.13
CA GLY A 92 37.36 7.59 -6.98
C GLY A 92 35.89 7.58 -6.54
N SER A 93 35.62 7.17 -5.29
CA SER A 93 34.26 7.09 -4.73
C SER A 93 33.57 8.46 -4.55
N PHE A 94 34.28 9.58 -4.76
CA PHE A 94 33.78 10.93 -4.50
C PHE A 94 32.66 11.38 -5.44
N VAL A 95 32.51 10.71 -6.58
CA VAL A 95 31.40 10.93 -7.51
C VAL A 95 30.07 10.42 -6.94
N TYR A 96 30.12 9.46 -6.02
CA TYR A 96 28.93 8.87 -5.41
C TYR A 96 28.49 9.69 -4.20
N PRO A 97 27.22 10.12 -4.14
CA PRO A 97 26.69 10.79 -2.96
C PRO A 97 26.63 9.83 -1.78
N LEU A 98 26.70 10.38 -0.56
CA LEU A 98 26.55 9.58 0.66
C LEU A 98 25.08 9.20 0.86
N VAL A 99 24.79 7.91 0.97
CA VAL A 99 23.41 7.39 1.09
C VAL A 99 23.20 6.70 2.43
N LEU A 100 22.14 7.11 3.14
CA LEU A 100 21.63 6.41 4.32
C LEU A 100 20.59 5.38 3.91
N VAL A 101 20.75 4.13 4.34
CA VAL A 101 19.78 3.06 4.18
C VAL A 101 19.13 2.77 5.53
N GLN A 102 17.86 3.12 5.70
CA GLN A 102 17.10 2.88 6.92
C GLN A 102 16.25 1.62 6.81
N ILE A 103 16.35 0.76 7.83
CA ILE A 103 15.59 -0.48 7.95
C ILE A 103 14.88 -0.49 9.31
N PRO A 104 13.65 0.06 9.40
CA PRO A 104 12.80 -0.09 10.58
C PRO A 104 12.36 -1.55 10.76
N MET A 105 12.57 -2.08 11.96
CA MET A 105 12.23 -3.46 12.33
C MET A 105 11.31 -3.52 13.55
N PHE A 106 10.36 -4.45 13.55
CA PHE A 106 9.49 -4.71 14.69
C PHE A 106 9.10 -6.20 14.81
N ASN A 107 9.77 -6.90 15.72
CA ASN A 107 9.56 -8.31 16.03
C ASN A 107 9.67 -9.24 14.80
N GLU A 108 10.50 -8.92 13.80
CA GLU A 108 10.70 -9.79 12.64
C GLU A 108 11.75 -10.88 12.90
N LYS A 109 11.31 -12.04 13.38
CA LYS A 109 12.22 -13.17 13.63
C LYS A 109 12.72 -13.86 12.35
N GLU A 110 11.93 -13.89 11.29
CA GLU A 110 12.21 -14.75 10.12
C GLU A 110 12.91 -14.01 8.98
N VAL A 111 12.74 -12.68 8.89
CA VAL A 111 13.21 -11.88 7.74
C VAL A 111 14.40 -10.98 8.05
N TYR A 112 14.73 -10.74 9.33
CA TYR A 112 15.79 -9.79 9.70
C TYR A 112 17.15 -10.09 9.04
N GLN A 113 17.55 -11.37 8.99
CA GLN A 113 18.84 -11.78 8.40
C GLN A 113 18.88 -11.48 6.90
N LEU A 114 17.79 -11.76 6.20
CA LEU A 114 17.70 -11.57 4.76
C LEU A 114 17.63 -10.09 4.40
N SER A 115 16.86 -9.29 5.16
CA SER A 115 16.74 -7.85 4.92
C SER A 115 18.04 -7.11 5.20
N ILE A 116 18.67 -7.35 6.36
CA ILE A 116 19.99 -6.76 6.68
C ILE A 116 21.02 -7.22 5.66
N GLY A 117 21.04 -8.51 5.33
CA GLY A 117 21.95 -9.06 4.34
C GLY A 117 21.78 -8.43 2.94
N ALA A 118 20.54 -8.23 2.50
CA ALA A 118 20.25 -7.58 1.22
C ALA A 118 20.65 -6.10 1.22
N ALA A 119 20.40 -5.37 2.30
CA ALA A 119 20.83 -3.98 2.43
C ALA A 119 22.37 -3.85 2.46
N CYS A 120 23.05 -4.73 3.19
CA CYS A 120 24.53 -4.82 3.20
C CYS A 120 25.11 -5.29 1.85
N GLY A 121 24.30 -5.96 1.03
CA GLY A 121 24.68 -6.45 -0.30
C GLY A 121 24.46 -5.46 -1.44
N LEU A 122 24.04 -4.23 -1.15
CA LEU A 122 23.85 -3.19 -2.17
C LEU A 122 25.19 -2.83 -2.83
N SER A 123 25.18 -2.75 -4.16
CA SER A 123 26.32 -2.34 -4.98
C SER A 123 26.48 -0.83 -4.91
N TRP A 124 27.16 -0.36 -3.87
CA TRP A 124 27.54 1.04 -3.66
C TRP A 124 28.92 1.08 -2.99
N PRO A 125 29.72 2.15 -3.16
CA PRO A 125 31.00 2.27 -2.46
C PRO A 125 30.79 2.19 -0.94
N ALA A 126 31.58 1.35 -0.27
CA ALA A 126 31.42 1.04 1.16
C ALA A 126 31.62 2.27 2.07
N ASP A 127 32.39 3.25 1.61
CA ASP A 127 32.63 4.54 2.26
C ASP A 127 31.50 5.57 1.97
N ARG A 128 30.59 5.26 1.04
CA ARG A 128 29.48 6.13 0.60
C ARG A 128 28.10 5.56 0.94
N ILE A 129 28.04 4.48 1.72
CA ILE A 129 26.79 3.88 2.21
C ILE A 129 26.84 3.76 3.72
N VAL A 130 25.74 4.16 4.37
CA VAL A 130 25.54 3.99 5.80
C VAL A 130 24.25 3.20 5.99
N ILE A 131 24.31 2.07 6.68
CA ILE A 131 23.14 1.23 6.96
C ILE A 131 22.70 1.48 8.39
N GLN A 132 21.43 1.80 8.58
CA GLN A 132 20.84 2.07 9.88
C GLN A 132 19.67 1.12 10.12
N VAL A 133 19.85 0.22 11.08
CA VAL A 133 18.80 -0.69 11.54
C VAL A 133 18.13 -0.06 12.77
N LEU A 134 16.84 0.22 12.66
CA LEU A 134 16.04 0.87 13.70
C LEU A 134 15.11 -0.19 14.32
N ASP A 135 15.51 -0.76 15.46
CA ASP A 135 14.79 -1.87 16.07
C ASP A 135 13.87 -1.41 17.22
N ASP A 136 12.56 -1.52 16.95
CA ASP A 136 11.46 -1.22 17.87
C ASP A 136 10.90 -2.46 18.58
N SER A 137 11.53 -3.62 18.40
CA SER A 137 11.04 -4.89 18.92
C SER A 137 10.80 -4.83 20.43
N THR A 138 9.87 -5.65 20.90
CA THR A 138 9.60 -5.80 22.34
C THR A 138 10.25 -7.04 22.91
N ASP A 139 10.48 -8.05 22.06
CA ASP A 139 11.10 -9.30 22.46
C ASP A 139 12.63 -9.14 22.58
N PRO A 140 13.22 -9.33 23.79
CA PRO A 140 14.67 -9.21 23.98
C PRO A 140 15.47 -10.27 23.20
N ILE A 141 14.88 -11.43 22.90
CA ILE A 141 15.53 -12.48 22.11
C ILE A 141 15.70 -11.99 20.67
N ILE A 142 14.66 -11.36 20.10
CA ILE A 142 14.71 -10.80 18.74
C ILE A 142 15.74 -9.66 18.68
N LYS A 143 15.73 -8.73 19.64
CA LYS A 143 16.74 -7.67 19.71
C LYS A 143 18.17 -8.22 19.73
N GLY A 144 18.42 -9.25 20.55
CA GLY A 144 19.72 -9.89 20.62
C GLY A 144 20.14 -10.52 19.29
N MET A 145 19.21 -11.16 18.58
CA MET A 145 19.49 -11.75 17.26
C MET A 145 19.81 -10.68 16.19
N VAL A 146 19.04 -9.59 16.14
CA VAL A 146 19.26 -8.49 15.20
C VAL A 146 20.60 -7.81 15.48
N GLN A 147 20.91 -7.55 16.74
CA GLN A 147 22.17 -6.96 17.16
C GLN A 147 23.37 -7.81 16.72
N VAL A 148 23.33 -9.13 16.98
CA VAL A 148 24.41 -10.05 16.59
C VAL A 148 24.63 -10.08 15.07
N GLU A 149 23.56 -10.04 14.28
CA GLU A 149 23.69 -9.98 12.82
C GLU A 149 24.29 -8.63 12.38
N CYS A 150 23.90 -7.51 12.99
CA CYS A 150 24.50 -6.20 12.71
C CYS A 150 26.00 -6.18 13.04
N GLU A 151 26.40 -6.71 14.20
CA GLU A 151 27.80 -6.81 14.63
C GLU A 151 28.62 -7.67 13.65
N LYS A 152 28.05 -8.76 13.16
CA LYS A 152 28.68 -9.62 12.14
C LYS A 152 28.94 -8.88 10.83
N TRP A 153 28.05 -7.99 10.39
CA TRP A 153 28.28 -7.15 9.20
C TRP A 153 29.26 -6.01 9.48
N ALA A 154 29.21 -5.41 10.67
CA ALA A 154 30.20 -4.42 11.09
C ALA A 154 31.63 -5.02 11.08
N CYS A 155 31.80 -6.24 11.58
CA CYS A 155 33.07 -6.98 11.53
C CYS A 155 33.58 -7.28 10.11
N LYS A 156 32.69 -7.32 9.11
CA LYS A 156 33.06 -7.47 7.70
C LYS A 156 33.51 -6.14 7.05
N GLY A 157 33.45 -5.04 7.79
CA GLY A 157 33.80 -3.71 7.31
C GLY A 157 32.65 -2.94 6.67
N THR A 158 31.40 -3.38 6.86
CA THR A 158 30.21 -2.62 6.42
C THR A 158 29.88 -1.54 7.45
N ASN A 159 29.60 -0.31 7.00
CA ASN A 159 29.19 0.77 7.89
C ASN A 159 27.72 0.60 8.29
N ILE A 160 27.48 -0.14 9.38
CA ILE A 160 26.16 -0.45 9.92
C ILE A 160 26.01 0.06 11.35
N HIS A 161 24.88 0.71 11.62
CA HIS A 161 24.49 1.23 12.92
C HIS A 161 23.19 0.58 13.37
N TYR A 162 23.24 -0.12 14.50
CA TYR A 162 22.07 -0.65 15.17
C TYR A 162 21.60 0.35 16.22
N GLN A 163 20.34 0.78 16.13
CA GLN A 163 19.73 1.74 17.05
C GLN A 163 18.45 1.15 17.64
N VAL A 164 18.29 1.33 18.95
CA VAL A 164 17.12 0.92 19.71
C VAL A 164 16.63 2.12 20.48
N ARG A 165 15.32 2.31 20.51
CA ARG A 165 14.68 3.35 21.31
C ARG A 165 13.85 2.77 22.45
N ASP A 166 13.72 3.54 23.52
CA ASP A 166 12.94 3.16 24.69
C ASP A 166 11.46 3.53 24.56
N ASN A 167 11.13 4.55 23.77
CA ASN A 167 9.78 5.09 23.65
C ASN A 167 9.23 4.93 22.23
N ARG A 168 8.17 4.13 22.08
CA ARG A 168 7.52 3.84 20.78
C ARG A 168 6.57 4.93 20.29
N LYS A 169 6.80 6.20 20.66
CA LYS A 169 5.94 7.30 20.22
C LYS A 169 6.06 7.47 18.70
N GLY A 170 4.94 7.50 18.00
CA GLY A 170 4.91 7.66 16.54
C GLY A 170 5.22 6.39 15.75
N TYR A 171 5.36 5.22 16.40
CA TYR A 171 5.58 3.93 15.73
C TYR A 171 6.71 4.01 14.67
N LYS A 172 6.51 3.42 13.48
CA LYS A 172 7.48 3.41 12.37
C LYS A 172 7.93 4.81 11.97
N ALA A 173 7.02 5.77 11.86
CA ALA A 173 7.36 7.15 11.50
C ALA A 173 8.21 7.84 12.58
N GLY A 174 7.94 7.55 13.85
CA GLY A 174 8.73 8.04 14.97
C GLY A 174 10.15 7.47 14.97
N ALA A 175 10.31 6.16 14.72
CA ALA A 175 11.60 5.51 14.63
C ALA A 175 12.44 6.09 13.48
N LEU A 176 11.84 6.25 12.29
CA LEU A 176 12.52 6.85 11.13
C LEU A 176 12.97 8.29 11.41
N LYS A 177 12.12 9.09 12.05
CA LYS A 177 12.44 10.47 12.41
C LYS A 177 13.62 10.54 13.39
N GLU A 178 13.59 9.75 14.46
CA GLU A 178 14.67 9.68 15.45
C GLU A 178 15.97 9.17 14.81
N GLY A 179 15.87 8.22 13.88
CA GLY A 179 16.98 7.75 13.06
C GLY A 179 17.68 8.87 12.26
N LEU A 180 16.93 9.87 11.80
CA LEU A 180 17.49 11.03 11.09
C LEU A 180 18.12 12.08 12.02
N GLU A 181 17.87 12.03 13.32
CA GLU A 181 18.46 12.99 14.28
C GLU A 181 19.93 12.70 14.59
N HIS A 182 20.43 11.51 14.23
CA HIS A 182 21.84 11.13 14.42
C HIS A 182 22.80 11.92 13.51
N CYS A 183 24.02 12.21 14.01
CA CYS A 183 25.01 12.99 13.27
C CYS A 183 25.35 12.41 11.89
N TYR A 184 25.58 11.10 11.80
CA TYR A 184 25.90 10.43 10.53
C TYR A 184 24.75 10.47 9.51
N ALA A 185 23.50 10.54 9.97
CA ALA A 185 22.34 10.64 9.09
C ALA A 185 22.26 12.02 8.43
N ASN A 186 22.65 13.07 9.15
CA ASN A 186 22.70 14.45 8.64
C ASN A 186 23.82 14.68 7.61
N GLU A 187 24.85 13.83 7.60
CA GLU A 187 25.93 13.88 6.59
C GLU A 187 25.49 13.25 5.26
N CYS A 188 24.46 12.40 5.27
CA CYS A 188 23.96 11.72 4.08
C CYS A 188 23.10 12.66 3.21
N GLU A 189 23.32 12.62 1.90
CA GLU A 189 22.59 13.44 0.93
C GLU A 189 21.23 12.83 0.56
N TYR A 190 21.16 11.50 0.55
CA TYR A 190 19.95 10.75 0.22
C TYR A 190 19.64 9.71 1.28
N VAL A 191 18.34 9.43 1.44
CA VAL A 191 17.84 8.41 2.35
C VAL A 191 17.00 7.40 1.56
N ALA A 192 17.40 6.13 1.61
CA ALA A 192 16.62 5.00 1.12
C ALA A 192 15.99 4.29 2.32
N ILE A 193 14.68 4.05 2.27
CA ILE A 193 13.94 3.40 3.35
C ILE A 193 13.44 2.05 2.84
N PHE A 194 13.80 0.98 3.52
CA PHE A 194 13.33 -0.38 3.23
C PHE A 194 12.56 -0.93 4.42
N ASP A 195 11.43 -1.57 4.18
CA ASP A 195 10.75 -2.31 5.23
C ASP A 195 11.55 -3.58 5.58
N ALA A 196 11.30 -4.16 6.75
CA ALA A 196 12.08 -5.30 7.23
C ALA A 196 11.88 -6.60 6.45
N ASP A 197 10.83 -6.69 5.63
CA ASP A 197 10.58 -7.79 4.70
C ASP A 197 11.16 -7.52 3.31
N PHE A 198 11.78 -6.35 3.08
CA PHE A 198 12.29 -5.96 1.77
C PHE A 198 13.68 -6.53 1.53
N GLN A 199 13.87 -7.06 0.33
CA GLN A 199 15.15 -7.54 -0.16
C GLN A 199 15.47 -6.81 -1.47
N PRO A 200 16.11 -5.62 -1.40
CA PRO A 200 16.46 -4.87 -2.59
C PRO A 200 17.47 -5.63 -3.46
N GLU A 201 17.33 -5.50 -4.78
CA GLU A 201 18.35 -5.97 -5.73
C GLU A 201 19.66 -5.20 -5.50
N PRO A 202 20.86 -5.82 -5.68
CA PRO A 202 22.13 -5.15 -5.45
C PRO A 202 22.31 -3.84 -6.22
N ASP A 203 21.72 -3.72 -7.41
CA ASP A 203 21.81 -2.52 -8.26
C ASP A 203 20.74 -1.45 -7.96
N PHE A 204 19.94 -1.63 -6.90
CA PHE A 204 18.83 -0.73 -6.56
C PHE A 204 19.25 0.74 -6.43
N LEU A 205 20.34 1.02 -5.70
CA LEU A 205 20.84 2.40 -5.52
C LEU A 205 21.36 2.98 -6.83
N LYS A 206 22.08 2.18 -7.63
CA LYS A 206 22.57 2.59 -8.95
C LYS A 206 21.43 2.93 -9.91
N LYS A 207 20.30 2.24 -9.81
CA LYS A 207 19.10 2.55 -10.61
C LYS A 207 18.35 3.77 -10.11
N THR A 208 18.28 4.02 -8.79
CA THR A 208 17.39 5.04 -8.21
C THR A 208 18.06 6.39 -7.97
N ILE A 209 19.27 6.42 -7.41
CA ILE A 209 19.97 7.66 -7.02
C ILE A 209 20.26 8.60 -8.20
N PRO A 210 20.66 8.14 -9.40
CA PRO A 210 20.89 9.04 -10.52
C PRO A 210 19.67 9.90 -10.89
N PHE A 211 18.46 9.36 -10.76
CA PHE A 211 17.25 10.15 -11.03
C PHE A 211 17.13 11.35 -10.09
N LEU A 212 17.43 11.18 -8.80
CA LEU A 212 17.40 12.27 -7.83
C LEU A 212 18.60 13.22 -8.01
N HIS A 213 19.77 12.68 -8.32
CA HIS A 213 21.00 13.47 -8.43
C HIS A 213 21.00 14.42 -9.63
N TYR A 214 20.58 13.96 -10.82
CA TYR A 214 20.59 14.79 -12.03
C TYR A 214 19.36 15.70 -12.18
N ASN A 215 18.33 15.52 -11.36
CA ASN A 215 17.07 16.27 -11.47
C ASN A 215 16.72 16.90 -10.12
N SER A 216 17.16 18.14 -9.89
CA SER A 216 16.96 18.87 -8.61
C SER A 216 15.50 19.20 -8.29
N GLU A 217 14.58 19.06 -9.25
CA GLU A 217 13.13 19.23 -9.02
C GLU A 217 12.48 17.99 -8.41
N LEU A 218 13.17 16.85 -8.34
CA LEU A 218 12.64 15.59 -7.81
C LEU A 218 12.93 15.45 -6.30
N GLY A 219 11.88 15.27 -5.51
CA GLY A 219 11.99 15.03 -4.06
C GLY A 219 11.90 13.57 -3.63
N LEU A 220 11.43 12.65 -4.49
CA LEU A 220 11.22 11.25 -4.15
C LEU A 220 11.29 10.37 -5.41
N VAL A 221 11.92 9.20 -5.27
CA VAL A 221 11.82 8.10 -6.24
C VAL A 221 11.19 6.90 -5.55
N GLN A 222 10.08 6.43 -6.09
CA GLN A 222 9.38 5.24 -5.59
C GLN A 222 9.60 4.06 -6.54
N ALA A 223 10.14 2.97 -6.03
CA ALA A 223 10.23 1.72 -6.76
C ALA A 223 8.94 0.89 -6.62
N ARG A 224 8.67 0.03 -7.61
CA ARG A 224 7.51 -0.85 -7.61
C ARG A 224 7.74 -2.02 -6.64
N TRP A 225 6.72 -2.38 -5.89
CA TRP A 225 6.72 -3.60 -5.09
C TRP A 225 6.42 -4.81 -5.98
N LYS A 226 7.32 -5.78 -5.97
CA LYS A 226 7.05 -7.12 -6.51
C LYS A 226 7.02 -8.10 -5.37
N PHE A 227 6.02 -8.98 -5.38
CA PHE A 227 5.90 -10.00 -4.39
C PHE A 227 6.47 -11.32 -4.91
N GLU A 228 7.45 -11.88 -4.21
CA GLU A 228 7.94 -13.22 -4.51
C GLU A 228 7.32 -14.20 -3.51
N CYS A 229 6.40 -15.03 -4.01
CA CYS A 229 5.78 -16.11 -3.25
C CYS A 229 6.33 -17.46 -3.73
N GLU A 230 7.62 -17.72 -3.55
CA GLU A 230 8.15 -19.07 -3.74
C GLU A 230 7.91 -19.89 -2.46
N GLY A 231 6.82 -20.67 -2.45
CA GLY A 231 6.60 -21.86 -1.61
C GLY A 231 6.71 -21.72 -0.09
N SER A 232 6.92 -20.51 0.43
CA SER A 232 7.07 -20.19 1.84
C SER A 232 5.85 -19.39 2.32
N PRO A 233 5.43 -19.53 3.59
CA PRO A 233 4.26 -18.82 4.12
C PRO A 233 4.48 -17.29 4.23
N LEU A 234 5.68 -16.80 3.93
CA LEU A 234 6.04 -15.38 3.97
C LEU A 234 6.00 -14.78 2.56
N VAL A 235 5.15 -13.77 2.41
CA VAL A 235 5.11 -12.90 1.23
C VAL A 235 6.36 -12.01 1.26
N ARG A 236 7.23 -12.09 0.25
CA ARG A 236 8.46 -11.27 0.15
C ARG A 236 8.25 -10.07 -0.73
N GLN A 237 8.83 -8.92 -0.41
CA GLN A 237 8.75 -7.72 -1.24
C GLN A 237 10.10 -7.35 -1.84
N ILE A 238 10.17 -7.33 -3.17
CA ILE A 238 11.33 -6.90 -3.94
C ILE A 238 11.00 -5.52 -4.51
N PRO A 239 11.69 -4.45 -4.09
CA PRO A 239 11.55 -3.16 -4.73
C PRO A 239 12.25 -3.22 -6.09
N THR A 240 11.48 -3.41 -7.16
CA THR A 240 12.00 -3.37 -8.52
C THR A 240 11.77 -1.99 -9.12
N PHE A 241 12.83 -1.37 -9.63
CA PHE A 241 12.68 -0.17 -10.46
C PHE A 241 12.06 -0.55 -11.80
N THR A 242 10.84 -0.08 -12.06
CA THR A 242 10.22 -0.14 -13.40
C THR A 242 9.95 1.30 -13.80
N ALA A 243 10.72 1.83 -14.75
CA ALA A 243 10.40 3.09 -15.38
C ALA A 243 9.19 2.86 -16.30
N THR A 244 7.99 3.24 -15.85
CA THR A 244 6.79 3.33 -16.71
C THR A 244 6.55 4.77 -17.15
#